data_AF-K1RW02-F1
#
_entry.id   AF-K1RW02-F1
#
_cell.length_a   1.000
_cell.length_b   1.000
_cell.length_c   1.000
_cell.angle_alpha   90.00
_cell.angle_beta   90.00
_cell.angle_gamma   90.00
#
_symmetry.space_group_name_H-M   'P 1'
#
loop_
_entity.id
_entity.type
_entity.pdbx_description
1 polymer ?
#
loop_
_entity_poly.entity_id
_entity_poly.type
_entity_poly.pdbx_seq_one_letter_code
_entity_poly.pdbx_strand_id
1 'polypeptide(L)'
;MEITSKQNTYIKEYRKLTEQRKYRRQTGYFVCEGAKLAVEAVKSGCALGENAYYTAAAAEKYPECISLLRESCKMVQISEEVADSISDT
;
A
#
# COMPACT_ATOMS: atom_id res chain seq x y z
N MET A 1 2.54 8.07 -12.81
CA MET A 1 1.77 9.12 -12.11
C MET A 1 2.07 8.97 -10.64
N GLU A 2 2.52 10.03 -9.99
CA GLU A 2 2.85 10.05 -8.56
C GLU A 2 1.77 10.81 -7.79
N ILE A 3 1.34 10.25 -6.65
CA ILE A 3 0.43 10.94 -5.73
C ILE A 3 1.26 11.67 -4.67
N THR A 4 1.18 12.99 -4.68
CA THR A 4 1.87 13.86 -3.71
C THR A 4 0.92 14.50 -2.69
N SER A 5 -0.40 14.38 -2.89
CA SER A 5 -1.40 15.01 -2.03
C SER A 5 -1.98 14.03 -1.03
N LYS A 6 -1.90 14.37 0.26
CA LYS A 6 -2.57 13.66 1.38
C LYS A 6 -4.10 13.69 1.26
N GLN A 7 -4.64 14.60 0.44
CA GLN A 7 -6.07 14.75 0.21
C GLN A 7 -6.60 13.86 -0.94
N ASN A 8 -5.72 13.16 -1.65
CA ASN A 8 -6.09 12.23 -2.70
C ASN A 8 -7.03 11.13 -2.17
N THR A 9 -8.04 10.78 -2.96
CA THR A 9 -9.08 9.81 -2.56
C THR A 9 -8.51 8.45 -2.17
N TYR A 10 -7.50 7.95 -2.90
CA TYR A 10 -6.84 6.68 -2.58
C TYR A 10 -6.11 6.72 -1.23
N ILE A 11 -5.49 7.85 -0.92
CA ILE A 11 -4.77 8.05 0.34
C ILE A 11 -5.74 8.19 1.51
N LYS A 12 -6.86 8.92 1.32
CA LYS A 12 -7.94 8.98 2.32
C LYS A 12 -8.52 7.61 2.61
N GLU A 13 -8.68 6.81 1.57
CA GLU A 13 -9.21 5.45 1.68
C GLU A 13 -8.26 4.52 2.44
N TYR A 14 -6.96 4.56 2.11
CA TYR A 14 -5.91 3.88 2.85
C TYR A 14 -5.96 4.22 4.35
N ARG A 15 -6.03 5.51 4.70
CA ARG A 15 -6.13 5.96 6.10
C ARG A 15 -7.33 5.40 6.83
N LYS A 16 -8.50 5.27 6.18
CA LYS A 16 -9.65 4.64 6.82
C LYS A 16 -9.37 3.18 7.16
N LEU A 17 -8.67 2.44 6.29
CA LEU A 17 -8.28 1.06 6.58
C LEU A 17 -7.29 1.01 7.75
N THR A 18 -6.36 1.95 7.88
CA THR A 18 -5.45 2.06 9.03
C THR A 18 -6.19 2.41 10.33
N GLU A 19 -6.96 3.49 10.33
CA GLU A 19 -7.48 4.12 11.54
C GLU A 19 -8.82 3.52 12.02
N GLN A 20 -9.68 3.04 11.11
CA GLN A 20 -11.07 2.71 11.43
C GLN A 20 -11.34 1.20 11.46
N ARG A 21 -11.37 0.62 12.66
CA ARG A 21 -11.71 -0.80 12.87
C ARG A 21 -13.05 -1.21 12.26
N LYS A 22 -14.08 -0.35 12.38
CA LYS A 22 -15.39 -0.61 11.77
C LYS A 22 -15.29 -0.70 10.25
N TYR A 23 -14.45 0.14 9.64
CA TYR A 23 -14.23 0.17 8.21
C TYR A 23 -13.56 -1.12 7.72
N ARG A 24 -12.47 -1.55 8.37
CA ARG A 24 -11.82 -2.85 8.08
C ARG A 24 -12.79 -4.03 8.15
N ARG A 25 -13.66 -4.06 9.15
CA ARG A 25 -14.68 -5.11 9.30
C ARG A 25 -15.74 -5.08 8.20
N GLN A 26 -16.09 -3.89 7.72
CA GLN A 26 -17.07 -3.72 6.66
C GLN A 26 -16.50 -4.11 5.28
N THR A 27 -15.24 -3.75 5.01
CA THR A 27 -14.60 -4.00 3.72
C THR A 27 -13.94 -5.38 3.65
N GLY A 28 -13.56 -5.95 4.79
CA GLY A 28 -12.76 -7.18 4.86
C GLY A 28 -11.27 -6.96 4.58
N TYR A 29 -10.84 -5.71 4.37
CA TYR A 29 -9.46 -5.36 4.07
C TYR A 29 -8.76 -4.73 5.27
N PHE A 30 -7.44 -4.86 5.31
CA PHE A 30 -6.53 -4.16 6.22
C PHE A 30 -5.26 -3.78 5.47
N VAL A 31 -4.52 -2.82 6.01
CA VAL A 31 -3.26 -2.35 5.43
C VAL A 31 -2.14 -3.35 5.73
N CYS A 32 -1.34 -3.67 4.71
CA CYS A 32 -0.15 -4.48 4.82
C CYS A 32 1.08 -3.62 4.49
N GLU A 33 1.83 -3.19 5.49
CA GLU A 33 3.00 -2.33 5.35
C GLU A 33 4.31 -3.12 5.41
N GLY A 34 5.30 -2.66 4.63
CA GLY A 34 6.63 -3.26 4.58
C GLY A 34 6.80 -4.30 3.46
N ALA A 35 7.95 -4.23 2.77
CA ALA A 35 8.23 -5.06 1.60
C ALA A 35 8.15 -6.56 1.90
N LYS A 36 8.68 -7.00 3.05
CA LYS A 36 8.66 -8.41 3.44
C LYS A 36 7.22 -8.93 3.62
N LEU A 37 6.40 -8.21 4.38
CA LEU A 37 5.01 -8.59 4.63
C LEU A 37 4.18 -8.57 3.34
N ALA A 38 4.40 -7.57 2.48
CA ALA A 38 3.73 -7.50 1.18
C ALA A 38 4.07 -8.74 0.32
N VAL A 39 5.35 -9.14 0.25
CA VAL A 39 5.78 -10.35 -0.47
C VAL A 39 5.17 -11.62 0.14
N GLU A 40 5.16 -11.74 1.47
CA GLU A 40 4.56 -12.88 2.17
C GLU A 40 3.06 -12.98 1.93
N ALA A 41 2.34 -11.85 1.86
CA ALA A 41 0.92 -11.81 1.54
C ALA A 41 0.65 -12.35 0.13
N VAL A 42 1.43 -11.93 -0.88
CA VAL A 42 1.30 -12.48 -2.25
C VAL A 42 1.58 -13.98 -2.25
N LYS A 43 2.69 -14.43 -1.65
CA LYS A 43 3.09 -15.84 -1.63
C LYS A 43 2.10 -16.74 -0.89
N SER A 44 1.39 -16.20 0.10
CA SER A 44 0.36 -16.91 0.86
C SER A 44 -0.99 -16.97 0.14
N GLY A 45 -1.11 -16.36 -1.04
CA GLY A 45 -2.36 -16.31 -1.79
C GLY A 45 -3.41 -15.40 -1.16
N CYS A 46 -3.00 -14.40 -0.38
CA CYS A 46 -3.92 -13.42 0.17
C CYS A 46 -4.59 -12.63 -0.96
N ALA A 47 -5.88 -12.33 -0.79
CA ALA A 47 -6.56 -11.39 -1.67
C ALA A 47 -5.95 -10.00 -1.49
N LEU A 48 -5.37 -9.44 -2.56
CA LEU A 48 -4.82 -8.10 -2.56
C LEU A 48 -5.89 -7.08 -2.93
N GLY A 49 -5.76 -5.86 -2.41
CA GLY A 49 -6.54 -4.72 -2.88
C GLY A 49 -6.17 -4.32 -4.31
N GLU A 50 -6.95 -3.42 -4.89
CA GLU A 50 -6.72 -2.92 -6.26
C GLU A 50 -5.34 -2.29 -6.45
N ASN A 51 -4.87 -1.56 -5.44
CA ASN A 51 -3.65 -0.76 -5.49
C ASN A 51 -2.64 -1.15 -4.41
N ALA A 52 -1.37 -1.21 -4.78
CA ALA A 52 -0.24 -1.18 -3.86
C ALA A 52 0.51 0.14 -4.01
N TYR A 53 0.88 0.74 -2.88
CA TYR A 53 1.53 2.04 -2.83
C TYR A 53 3.01 1.88 -2.54
N TYR A 54 3.85 2.64 -3.24
CA TYR A 54 5.31 2.57 -3.08
C TYR A 54 5.94 3.94 -3.29
N THR A 55 7.10 4.17 -2.65
CA THR A 55 7.93 5.35 -2.91
C THR A 55 9.04 5.03 -3.90
N ALA A 56 9.67 6.06 -4.49
CA ALA A 56 10.83 5.86 -5.36
C ALA A 56 11.96 5.13 -4.62
N ALA A 57 12.25 5.50 -3.36
CA ALA A 57 13.27 4.84 -2.55
C ALA A 57 12.95 3.36 -2.29
N ALA A 58 11.67 3.02 -2.07
CA ALA A 58 11.26 1.63 -1.90
C ALA A 58 11.45 0.81 -3.19
N ALA A 59 11.24 1.41 -4.36
CA ALA A 59 11.46 0.74 -5.64
C ALA A 59 12.94 0.47 -5.93
N GLU A 60 13.82 1.38 -5.56
CA GLU A 60 15.28 1.18 -5.65
C GLU A 60 15.76 0.12 -4.65
N LYS A 61 15.24 0.14 -3.43
CA LYS A 61 15.67 -0.76 -2.35
C LYS A 61 15.12 -2.18 -2.50
N TYR A 62 13.90 -2.33 -3.02
CA TYR A 62 13.20 -3.61 -3.13
C TYR A 62 12.59 -3.84 -4.53
N PRO A 63 13.41 -3.86 -5.60
CA PRO A 63 12.92 -3.98 -6.98
C PRO A 63 12.16 -5.29 -7.25
N GLU A 64 12.55 -6.38 -6.59
CA GLU A 64 11.85 -7.67 -6.69
C GLU A 64 10.45 -7.62 -6.06
N CYS A 65 10.31 -6.93 -4.91
CA CYS A 65 9.01 -6.73 -4.27
C CYS A 65 8.06 -5.94 -5.18
N ILE A 66 8.55 -4.88 -5.82
CA ILE A 66 7.76 -4.09 -6.76
C ILE A 66 7.33 -4.92 -7.96
N SER A 67 8.24 -5.74 -8.49
CA SER A 67 7.97 -6.60 -9.64
C SER A 67 6.90 -7.64 -9.32
N LEU A 68 7.02 -8.31 -8.17
CA LEU A 68 6.03 -9.29 -7.70
C LEU A 68 4.64 -8.67 -7.48
N LEU A 69 4.57 -7.52 -6.81
CA LEU A 69 3.28 -6.86 -6.55
C LEU A 69 2.61 -6.38 -7.83
N ARG A 70 3.40 -5.95 -8.82
CA ARG A 70 2.90 -5.49 -10.12
C ARG A 70 2.18 -6.58 -10.93
N GLU A 71 2.50 -7.85 -10.69
CA GLU A 71 1.78 -8.97 -11.31
C GLU A 71 0.37 -9.16 -10.73
N SER A 72 0.14 -8.69 -9.51
CA SER A 72 -1.10 -8.96 -8.76
C SER A 72 -1.99 -7.74 -8.54
N CYS A 73 -1.45 -6.53 -8.59
CA CYS A 73 -2.19 -5.28 -8.34
C CYS A 73 -1.55 -4.08 -9.05
N LYS A 74 -2.29 -2.97 -9.08
CA LYS A 74 -1.81 -1.73 -9.68
C LYS A 74 -0.81 -1.04 -8.76
N MET A 75 0.40 -0.85 -9.26
CA MET A 75 1.44 -0.11 -8.54
C MET A 75 1.21 1.41 -8.67
N VAL A 76 1.04 2.08 -7.54
CA VAL A 76 0.83 3.52 -7.44
C VAL A 76 1.99 4.17 -6.69
N GLN A 77 2.76 5.00 -7.39
CA GLN A 77 3.83 5.74 -6.74
C GLN A 77 3.25 6.85 -5.86
N ILE A 78 3.76 6.98 -4.65
CA ILE A 78 3.45 8.05 -3.71
C ILE A 78 4.74 8.79 -3.32
N SER A 79 4.64 10.07 -2.99
CA SER A 79 5.80 10.79 -2.44
C SER A 79 6.15 10.27 -1.04
N GLU A 80 7.40 10.47 -0.63
CA GLU A 80 7.86 10.17 0.74
C GLU A 80 6.98 10.88 1.78
N GLU A 81 6.63 12.14 1.55
CA GLU A 81 5.76 12.89 2.47
C GLU A 81 4.36 12.27 2.63
N VAL A 82 3.82 11.65 1.56
CA VAL A 82 2.54 10.93 1.66
C VAL A 82 2.74 9.62 2.40
N ALA A 83 3.80 8.87 2.10
CA ALA A 83 4.13 7.60 2.77
C ALA A 83 4.31 7.80 4.28
N ASP A 84 5.13 8.77 4.69
CA ASP A 84 5.35 9.14 6.10
C ASP A 84 4.05 9.50 6.80
N SER A 85 3.12 10.14 6.07
CA SER A 85 1.86 10.57 6.66
C SER A 85 0.88 9.43 6.93
N ILE A 86 0.97 8.32 6.19
CA ILE A 86 0.04 7.18 6.28
C ILE A 86 0.64 5.97 6.99
N SER A 87 1.96 5.96 7.21
CA SER A 87 2.66 4.94 8.01
C SER A 87 2.10 4.90 9.42
N ASP A 88 1.80 3.69 9.91
CA ASP A 88 1.43 3.44 11.30
C ASP A 88 2.64 2.92 12.13
N THR A 89 3.83 2.95 11.53
CA THR A 89 5.13 2.58 12.14
C THR A 89 6.08 3.76 12.14
#